data_AF-A0A2D5E972-F1
#
_entry.id   AF-A0A2D5E972-F1
#
_cell.length_a   1.000
_cell.length_b   1.000
_cell.length_c   1.000
_cell.angle_alpha   90.00
_cell.angle_beta   90.00
_cell.angle_gamma   90.00
#
_symmetry.space_group_name_H-M   'P 1'
#
loop_
_entity.id
_entity.type
_entity.pdbx_description
1 polymer ?
#
loop_
_entity_poly.entity_id
_entity_poly.type
_entity_poly.pdbx_seq_one_letter_code
_entity_poly.pdbx_strand_id
1 'polypeptide(L)'
;MSLNSPRNHSRLAAAASILMTSAALASGGPEIIAGPVEIINSTHKYYLLSPSTVDEAVSVAESLDGKLVAFESFAEQSAVVEALSMWNGVPRWCWIGLSDRVTDGDWRWATGEFRTFESWGTADPDQIPERNQAYMTPSGLWFPGDATTDKDGKNLLHSIVEVGNVDCNQNFFPDDSDIQFGESLDLDGDGVPDECQSPDCDADGRPDAVELLLPPWLDCNGDGFLDACVAVESPKSDCNGNLLDDECESPDAIGFLGTYFTNQDLATPFASRIFDSVDFDIGVGEPWPGAGVSDFAARWTGELEAEYTGFYSFYVTSDDGVRLFVDGVAIIDDWRNHGVEEVSAGIFLSAGSHVLSLEWFDVSGEAVCRLEWKPPFGVREVMPGSVMRPFLDCDDDLQLDGCQIAANPGLDCNGNGQLDVCEGTPPDCDGDGIYDWCELDGNDCNANGIPDDCEIASGGPDCQGDGIPDDCQVGIPDLIAYDDGGPEYGVRSGEGYMAWLQHVPVATPFARATAIEIDFVNTTAGRPVRIGLWRDPDGDG
;
A
#
# COMPACT_ATOMS: atom_id res chain seq x y z
N MET A 1 -4.09 78.53 12.24
CA MET A 1 -3.40 77.32 11.77
C MET A 1 -4.48 76.25 11.69
N SER A 2 -5.17 76.06 10.56
CA SER A 2 -4.76 75.22 9.40
C SER A 2 -4.18 73.88 9.87
N LEU A 3 -4.69 72.69 9.51
CA LEU A 3 -5.45 72.28 8.32
C LEU A 3 -6.30 71.01 8.60
N ASN A 4 -7.41 70.92 7.86
CA ASN A 4 -8.24 69.73 7.60
C ASN A 4 -7.45 68.60 6.92
N SER A 5 -7.83 67.33 7.16
CA SER A 5 -8.50 66.44 6.18
C SER A 5 -8.34 64.96 6.55
N PRO A 6 -9.42 64.15 6.59
CA PRO A 6 -9.33 62.68 6.62
C PRO A 6 -9.17 62.14 5.19
N ARG A 7 -8.27 61.17 4.99
CA ARG A 7 -8.11 60.47 3.71
C ARG A 7 -9.16 59.37 3.57
N ASN A 8 -10.04 59.55 2.60
CA ASN A 8 -10.73 58.49 1.87
C ASN A 8 -9.72 57.56 1.18
N HIS A 9 -9.93 56.26 1.28
CA HIS A 9 -9.56 55.27 0.25
C HIS A 9 -10.77 54.34 0.11
N SER A 10 -11.77 54.71 -0.70
CA SER A 10 -11.91 54.37 -2.12
C SER A 10 -11.96 52.87 -2.39
N ARG A 11 -13.20 52.39 -2.63
CA ARG A 11 -13.56 51.14 -3.30
C ARG A 11 -12.64 50.89 -4.50
N LEU A 12 -11.96 49.75 -4.53
CA LEU A 12 -11.42 49.17 -5.75
C LEU A 12 -12.49 48.22 -6.30
N ALA A 13 -13.41 48.78 -7.08
CA ALA A 13 -14.12 48.02 -8.09
C ALA A 13 -13.11 47.78 -9.22
N ALA A 14 -12.56 46.58 -9.30
CA ALA A 14 -11.84 46.14 -10.50
C ALA A 14 -12.89 45.88 -11.58
N ALA A 15 -13.15 46.90 -12.40
CA ALA A 15 -13.88 46.72 -13.65
C ALA A 15 -12.96 45.98 -14.64
N ALA A 16 -13.01 44.65 -14.62
CA ALA A 16 -12.53 43.84 -15.74
C ALA A 16 -13.55 43.97 -16.87
N SER A 17 -13.36 44.98 -17.71
CA SER A 17 -14.12 45.13 -18.94
C SER A 17 -13.53 44.17 -19.99
N ILE A 18 -13.94 42.90 -19.93
CA ILE A 18 -13.67 41.94 -21.01
C ILE A 18 -14.73 42.19 -22.09
N LEU A 19 -14.25 42.68 -23.24
CA LEU A 19 -15.05 42.84 -24.44
C LEU A 19 -15.34 41.42 -24.99
N MET A 20 -16.46 40.82 -24.60
CA MET A 20 -16.95 39.63 -25.29
C MET A 20 -17.49 40.03 -26.66
N THR A 21 -16.82 39.57 -27.71
CA THR A 21 -17.36 39.59 -29.07
C THR A 21 -18.61 38.73 -29.11
N SER A 22 -19.75 39.38 -29.26
CA SER A 22 -21.04 38.78 -29.55
C SER A 22 -20.94 37.84 -30.76
N ALA A 23 -20.93 36.54 -30.52
CA ALA A 23 -21.40 35.59 -31.51
C ALA A 23 -22.93 35.77 -31.59
N ALA A 24 -23.36 36.59 -32.54
CA ALA A 24 -24.78 36.74 -32.83
C ALA A 24 -25.32 35.41 -33.37
N LEU A 25 -25.88 34.60 -32.48
CA LEU A 25 -26.80 33.52 -32.84
C LEU A 25 -28.05 34.20 -33.44
N ALA A 26 -28.17 34.09 -34.76
CA ALA A 26 -29.35 34.53 -35.49
C ALA A 26 -30.52 33.57 -35.25
N SER A 27 -31.11 33.62 -34.04
CA SER A 27 -32.41 33.02 -33.71
C SER A 27 -32.93 33.73 -32.47
N GLY A 28 -34.16 34.28 -32.51
CA GLY A 28 -34.71 35.18 -31.48
C GLY A 28 -35.07 34.55 -30.13
N GLY A 29 -34.11 33.90 -29.46
CA GLY A 29 -34.20 33.41 -28.09
C GLY A 29 -33.52 34.34 -27.07
N PRO A 30 -33.62 34.02 -25.76
CA PRO A 30 -32.98 34.78 -24.70
C PRO A 30 -31.45 34.82 -24.84
N GLU A 31 -30.86 35.94 -24.44
CA GLU A 31 -29.42 36.19 -24.50
C GLU A 31 -28.83 36.18 -23.09
N ILE A 32 -27.58 35.73 -22.95
CA ILE A 32 -26.82 35.89 -21.71
C ILE A 32 -26.47 37.36 -21.53
N ILE A 33 -26.96 37.97 -20.45
CA ILE A 33 -26.75 39.39 -20.13
C ILE A 33 -25.79 39.63 -18.95
N ALA A 34 -25.53 38.60 -18.13
CA ALA A 34 -24.48 38.61 -17.11
C ALA A 34 -24.00 37.17 -16.83
N GLY A 35 -22.77 37.04 -16.30
CA GLY A 35 -22.12 35.77 -16.02
C GLY A 35 -20.88 35.51 -16.90
N PRO A 36 -20.11 34.43 -16.64
CA PRO A 36 -20.29 33.53 -15.50
C PRO A 36 -20.02 34.25 -14.17
N VAL A 37 -20.84 33.95 -13.17
CA VAL A 37 -20.58 34.29 -11.77
C VAL A 37 -20.23 33.00 -11.06
N GLU A 38 -19.10 33.01 -10.38
CA GLU A 38 -18.66 31.93 -9.50
C GLU A 38 -18.99 32.34 -8.06
N ILE A 39 -19.63 31.43 -7.33
CA ILE A 39 -20.02 31.63 -5.93
C ILE A 39 -19.04 30.85 -5.06
N ILE A 40 -18.62 31.43 -3.95
CA ILE A 40 -17.70 30.79 -3.01
C ILE A 40 -18.40 29.56 -2.41
N ASN A 41 -17.74 28.39 -2.47
CA ASN A 41 -18.28 27.07 -2.08
C ASN A 41 -19.42 26.57 -2.98
N SER A 42 -19.27 26.76 -4.29
CA SER A 42 -20.17 26.22 -5.31
C SER A 42 -19.33 25.96 -6.58
N THR A 43 -19.37 24.73 -7.08
CA THR A 43 -18.82 24.28 -8.38
C THR A 43 -19.55 24.90 -9.58
N HIS A 44 -20.74 25.45 -9.34
CA HIS A 44 -21.60 25.95 -10.38
C HIS A 44 -21.22 27.35 -10.87
N LYS A 45 -21.33 27.55 -12.19
CA LYS A 45 -21.24 28.85 -12.85
C LYS A 45 -22.64 29.34 -13.19
N TYR A 46 -22.96 30.52 -12.71
CA TYR A 46 -24.28 31.10 -12.89
C TYR A 46 -24.29 32.18 -13.98
N TYR A 47 -25.31 32.13 -14.82
CA TYR A 47 -25.56 33.07 -15.89
C TYR A 47 -26.96 33.68 -15.74
N LEU A 48 -27.07 34.96 -16.08
CA LEU A 48 -28.35 35.66 -16.14
C LEU A 48 -28.76 35.82 -17.60
N LEU A 49 -29.95 35.34 -17.93
CA LEU A 49 -30.57 35.49 -19.24
C LEU A 49 -31.49 36.71 -19.30
N SER A 50 -31.63 37.29 -20.50
CA SER A 50 -32.64 38.32 -20.79
C SER A 50 -34.07 37.79 -20.60
N PRO A 51 -35.09 38.67 -20.47
CA PRO A 51 -36.45 38.24 -20.19
C PRO A 51 -37.04 37.31 -21.26
N SER A 52 -37.58 36.16 -20.83
CA SER A 52 -38.15 35.13 -21.70
C SER A 52 -39.24 34.31 -21.01
N THR A 53 -39.84 33.39 -21.76
CA THR A 53 -40.57 32.25 -21.19
C THR A 53 -39.59 31.23 -20.60
N VAL A 54 -40.09 30.31 -19.78
CA VAL A 54 -39.24 29.24 -19.22
C VAL A 54 -38.75 28.28 -20.29
N ASP A 55 -39.59 27.89 -21.23
CA ASP A 55 -39.19 26.90 -22.24
C ASP A 55 -38.06 27.45 -23.15
N GLU A 56 -38.10 28.76 -23.46
CA GLU A 56 -37.00 29.45 -24.14
C GLU A 56 -35.73 29.52 -23.29
N ALA A 57 -35.85 29.73 -21.99
CA ALA A 57 -34.72 29.78 -21.07
C ALA A 57 -34.08 28.41 -20.87
N VAL A 58 -34.88 27.36 -20.74
CA VAL A 58 -34.44 25.96 -20.66
C VAL A 58 -33.68 25.59 -21.94
N SER A 59 -34.18 25.98 -23.12
CA SER A 59 -33.47 25.73 -24.39
C SER A 59 -32.07 26.35 -24.40
N VAL A 60 -31.90 27.53 -23.80
CA VAL A 60 -30.56 28.16 -23.66
C VAL A 60 -29.72 27.47 -22.59
N ALA A 61 -30.32 27.08 -21.47
CA ALA A 61 -29.64 26.34 -20.42
C ALA A 61 -29.07 25.00 -20.95
N GLU A 62 -29.89 24.23 -21.66
CA GLU A 62 -29.47 22.98 -22.31
C GLU A 62 -28.35 23.21 -23.34
N SER A 63 -28.36 24.34 -24.05
CA SER A 63 -27.27 24.69 -24.99
C SER A 63 -25.94 25.04 -24.31
N LEU A 64 -25.99 25.36 -23.03
CA LEU A 64 -24.83 25.59 -22.17
C LEU A 64 -24.43 24.34 -21.38
N ASP A 65 -25.06 23.20 -21.66
CA ASP A 65 -24.92 21.97 -20.86
C ASP A 65 -25.27 22.19 -19.38
N GLY A 66 -26.27 23.04 -19.13
CA GLY A 66 -26.74 23.42 -17.82
C GLY A 66 -28.25 23.34 -17.68
N LYS A 67 -28.75 23.74 -16.51
CA LYS A 67 -30.18 23.77 -16.18
C LYS A 67 -30.56 25.13 -15.61
N LEU A 68 -31.86 25.36 -15.42
CA LEU A 68 -32.30 26.48 -14.60
C LEU A 68 -31.89 26.23 -13.16
N VAL A 69 -31.40 27.28 -12.50
CA VAL A 69 -30.74 27.21 -11.19
C VAL A 69 -31.52 26.43 -10.14
N ALA A 70 -30.81 25.56 -9.43
CA ALA A 70 -31.24 24.96 -8.18
C ALA A 70 -30.52 25.63 -7.02
N PHE A 71 -31.07 25.52 -5.81
CA PHE A 71 -30.40 26.03 -4.62
C PHE A 71 -30.37 24.95 -3.55
N GLU A 72 -29.18 24.68 -3.07
CA GLU A 72 -28.86 23.68 -2.06
C GLU A 72 -28.70 24.30 -0.68
N SER A 73 -28.42 25.61 -0.63
CA SER A 73 -28.37 26.35 0.62
C SER A 73 -28.92 27.76 0.51
N PHE A 74 -29.36 28.29 1.64
CA PHE A 74 -29.75 29.70 1.72
C PHE A 74 -28.55 30.64 1.44
N ALA A 75 -27.33 30.21 1.75
CA ALA A 75 -26.12 30.99 1.52
C ALA A 75 -25.82 31.16 0.03
N GLU A 76 -25.87 30.05 -0.71
CA GLU A 76 -25.74 30.01 -2.17
C GLU A 76 -26.81 30.88 -2.82
N GLN A 77 -28.10 30.68 -2.48
CA GLN A 77 -29.19 31.51 -2.98
C GLN A 77 -28.94 33.00 -2.70
N SER A 78 -28.51 33.36 -1.49
CA SER A 78 -28.25 34.74 -1.13
C SER A 78 -27.16 35.36 -2.01
N ALA A 79 -26.11 34.60 -2.31
CA ALA A 79 -25.01 35.05 -3.14
C ALA A 79 -25.43 35.20 -4.61
N VAL A 80 -26.20 34.25 -5.15
CA VAL A 80 -26.78 34.32 -6.51
C VAL A 80 -27.75 35.51 -6.65
N VAL A 81 -28.58 35.78 -5.63
CA VAL A 81 -29.47 36.94 -5.62
C VAL A 81 -28.68 38.25 -5.68
N GLU A 82 -27.62 38.37 -4.89
CA GLU A 82 -26.76 39.56 -4.86
C GLU A 82 -26.06 39.77 -6.21
N ALA A 83 -25.53 38.69 -6.79
CA ALA A 83 -24.74 38.77 -8.01
C ALA A 83 -25.59 38.95 -9.28
N LEU A 84 -26.73 38.25 -9.39
CA LEU A 84 -27.51 38.14 -10.63
C LEU A 84 -28.88 38.81 -10.54
N SER A 85 -29.72 38.45 -9.55
CA SER A 85 -31.06 39.06 -9.42
C SER A 85 -31.00 40.56 -9.13
N MET A 86 -29.94 41.01 -8.47
CA MET A 86 -29.65 42.43 -8.19
C MET A 86 -28.53 43.00 -9.07
N TRP A 87 -28.17 42.33 -10.17
CA TRP A 87 -27.05 42.72 -11.03
C TRP A 87 -27.12 44.19 -11.47
N ASN A 88 -26.01 44.91 -11.32
CA ASN A 88 -25.92 46.36 -11.54
C ASN A 88 -26.93 47.21 -10.72
N GLY A 89 -27.36 46.71 -9.56
CA GLY A 89 -28.31 47.39 -8.67
C GLY A 89 -29.74 47.47 -9.22
N VAL A 90 -30.05 46.71 -10.28
CA VAL A 90 -31.39 46.66 -10.87
C VAL A 90 -32.10 45.40 -10.39
N PRO A 91 -33.26 45.51 -9.72
CA PRO A 91 -34.00 44.36 -9.23
C PRO A 91 -34.64 43.58 -10.40
N ARG A 92 -34.39 42.28 -10.46
CA ARG A 92 -34.96 41.35 -11.45
C ARG A 92 -35.68 40.20 -10.80
N TRP A 93 -36.81 39.85 -11.37
CA TRP A 93 -37.50 38.58 -11.12
C TRP A 93 -36.95 37.57 -12.12
N CYS A 94 -36.61 36.39 -11.60
CA CYS A 94 -35.92 35.36 -12.37
C CYS A 94 -36.68 34.04 -12.29
N TRP A 95 -36.87 33.36 -13.42
CA TRP A 95 -37.19 31.95 -13.44
C TRP A 95 -36.04 31.15 -12.81
N ILE A 96 -36.41 30.13 -12.03
CA ILE A 96 -35.51 29.18 -11.36
C ILE A 96 -35.95 27.74 -11.68
N GLY A 97 -35.12 26.74 -11.40
CA GLY A 97 -35.35 25.35 -11.77
C GLY A 97 -36.45 24.62 -11.00
N LEU A 98 -37.07 25.24 -9.99
CA LEU A 98 -38.10 24.59 -9.17
C LEU A 98 -39.46 24.54 -9.88
N SER A 99 -40.05 23.35 -10.00
CA SER A 99 -41.33 23.15 -10.68
C SER A 99 -42.09 21.91 -10.18
N ASP A 100 -43.41 21.90 -10.28
CA ASP A 100 -44.27 20.72 -10.00
C ASP A 100 -45.02 20.25 -11.26
N ARG A 101 -44.50 20.61 -12.45
CA ARG A 101 -45.11 20.30 -13.76
C ARG A 101 -45.43 18.82 -13.98
N VAL A 102 -44.70 17.92 -13.32
CA VAL A 102 -44.86 16.47 -13.43
C VAL A 102 -45.95 15.94 -12.51
N THR A 103 -46.03 16.44 -11.28
CA THR A 103 -47.00 15.99 -10.27
C THR A 103 -47.42 17.19 -9.44
N ASP A 104 -48.68 17.61 -9.60
CA ASP A 104 -49.28 18.76 -8.92
C ASP A 104 -49.07 18.66 -7.39
N GLY A 105 -48.49 19.72 -6.80
CA GLY A 105 -48.14 19.77 -5.38
C GLY A 105 -46.82 19.08 -4.99
N ASP A 106 -46.10 18.49 -5.94
CA ASP A 106 -44.75 17.93 -5.74
C ASP A 106 -43.71 18.76 -6.50
N TRP A 107 -43.37 19.91 -5.93
CA TRP A 107 -42.29 20.76 -6.42
C TRP A 107 -40.98 20.00 -6.40
N ARG A 108 -40.14 20.14 -7.43
CA ARG A 108 -38.80 19.52 -7.54
C ARG A 108 -37.87 20.42 -8.33
N TRP A 109 -36.58 20.40 -8.00
CA TRP A 109 -35.57 21.06 -8.81
C TRP A 109 -35.40 20.30 -10.14
N ALA A 110 -35.12 21.04 -11.22
CA ALA A 110 -34.91 20.47 -12.56
C ALA A 110 -33.65 19.59 -12.65
N THR A 111 -32.70 19.86 -11.76
CA THR A 111 -31.45 19.14 -11.53
C THR A 111 -31.69 17.79 -10.84
N GLY A 112 -32.54 17.76 -9.80
CA GLY A 112 -33.03 16.53 -9.17
C GLY A 112 -32.75 16.43 -7.66
N GLU A 113 -32.03 17.39 -7.08
CA GLU A 113 -31.64 17.33 -5.68
C GLU A 113 -32.83 17.49 -4.72
N PHE A 114 -32.60 17.07 -3.47
CA PHE A 114 -33.54 17.26 -2.37
C PHE A 114 -33.58 18.72 -1.92
N ARG A 115 -34.79 19.25 -1.68
CA ARG A 115 -34.96 20.57 -1.06
C ARG A 115 -34.53 20.52 0.41
N THR A 116 -33.39 21.11 0.70
CA THR A 116 -32.86 21.31 2.07
C THR A 116 -33.46 22.54 2.77
N PHE A 117 -34.02 23.48 1.99
CA PHE A 117 -34.72 24.66 2.50
C PHE A 117 -35.85 25.11 1.56
N GLU A 118 -36.70 26.00 2.07
CA GLU A 118 -37.76 26.64 1.29
C GLU A 118 -37.76 28.16 1.49
N SER A 119 -37.96 28.90 0.41
CA SER A 119 -38.02 30.38 0.41
C SER A 119 -39.35 30.89 -0.15
N TRP A 120 -40.44 30.14 0.00
CA TRP A 120 -41.75 30.54 -0.51
C TRP A 120 -42.23 31.85 0.11
N GLY A 121 -42.61 32.81 -0.75
CA GLY A 121 -43.26 34.06 -0.34
C GLY A 121 -44.78 33.94 -0.16
N THR A 122 -45.33 32.75 -0.37
CA THR A 122 -46.74 32.37 -0.13
C THR A 122 -46.83 31.37 1.01
N ALA A 123 -47.97 31.33 1.69
CA ALA A 123 -48.23 30.34 2.74
C ALA A 123 -48.48 28.93 2.17
N ASP A 124 -48.87 28.84 0.90
CA ASP A 124 -49.19 27.59 0.20
C ASP A 124 -48.97 27.81 -1.31
N PRO A 125 -47.95 27.19 -1.93
CA PRO A 125 -47.66 27.32 -3.36
C PRO A 125 -48.69 26.59 -4.24
N ASP A 126 -49.45 25.63 -3.70
CA ASP A 126 -50.31 24.73 -4.46
C ASP A 126 -51.75 25.25 -4.60
N GLN A 127 -52.07 26.39 -3.97
CA GLN A 127 -53.40 27.02 -4.07
C GLN A 127 -53.74 27.55 -5.47
N ILE A 128 -52.79 27.50 -6.41
CA ILE A 128 -52.96 28.01 -7.77
C ILE A 128 -52.61 26.90 -8.78
N PRO A 129 -53.54 25.96 -9.06
CA PRO A 129 -53.26 24.67 -9.74
C PRO A 129 -52.79 24.75 -11.20
N GLU A 130 -52.69 25.94 -11.78
CA GLU A 130 -52.23 26.15 -13.16
C GLU A 130 -50.81 26.74 -13.19
N ARG A 131 -50.17 26.91 -12.02
CA ARG A 131 -48.88 27.62 -11.89
C ARG A 131 -47.77 26.72 -11.43
N ASN A 132 -47.24 25.99 -12.41
CA ASN A 132 -46.41 24.85 -12.11
C ASN A 132 -44.91 25.14 -12.18
N GLN A 133 -44.53 26.42 -12.20
CA GLN A 133 -43.15 26.87 -12.34
C GLN A 133 -42.83 27.96 -11.33
N ALA A 134 -41.74 27.81 -10.59
CA ALA A 134 -41.33 28.82 -9.63
C ALA A 134 -40.52 29.93 -10.31
N TYR A 135 -40.70 31.14 -9.79
CA TYR A 135 -39.79 32.24 -10.04
C TYR A 135 -39.36 32.88 -8.71
N MET A 136 -38.16 33.43 -8.70
CA MET A 136 -37.55 34.10 -7.57
C MET A 136 -37.65 35.62 -7.73
N THR A 137 -37.98 36.30 -6.64
CA THR A 137 -37.98 37.76 -6.54
C THR A 137 -36.57 38.31 -6.28
N PRO A 138 -36.33 39.62 -6.50
CA PRO A 138 -35.06 40.25 -6.16
C PRO A 138 -34.67 40.17 -4.67
N SER A 139 -35.58 39.74 -3.79
CA SER A 139 -35.33 39.50 -2.37
C SER A 139 -35.11 38.02 -2.02
N GLY A 140 -35.04 37.12 -3.00
CA GLY A 140 -34.84 35.68 -2.79
C GLY A 140 -36.10 34.90 -2.43
N LEU A 141 -37.29 35.51 -2.43
CA LEU A 141 -38.56 34.80 -2.19
C LEU A 141 -39.09 34.17 -3.47
N TRP A 142 -39.58 32.93 -3.38
CA TRP A 142 -40.14 32.15 -4.47
C TRP A 142 -41.66 32.29 -4.56
N PHE A 143 -42.20 32.27 -5.78
CA PHE A 143 -43.64 32.29 -6.03
C PHE A 143 -43.98 31.40 -7.23
N PRO A 144 -45.17 30.76 -7.23
CA PRO A 144 -45.65 30.00 -8.37
C PRO A 144 -46.08 30.93 -9.52
N GLY A 145 -45.67 30.59 -10.74
CA GLY A 145 -45.94 31.26 -12.01
C GLY A 145 -46.39 30.29 -13.11
N ASP A 146 -46.88 30.81 -14.23
CA ASP A 146 -47.50 30.03 -15.31
C ASP A 146 -46.53 29.61 -16.43
N ALA A 147 -45.22 29.60 -16.15
CA ALA A 147 -44.12 29.35 -17.08
C ALA A 147 -43.95 30.35 -18.25
N THR A 148 -44.92 31.24 -18.48
CA THR A 148 -44.89 32.20 -19.58
C THR A 148 -44.61 33.62 -19.09
N THR A 149 -45.18 33.99 -17.94
CA THR A 149 -45.14 35.35 -17.39
C THR A 149 -45.18 35.34 -15.86
N ASP A 150 -44.94 36.50 -15.26
CA ASP A 150 -45.07 36.73 -13.82
C ASP A 150 -46.45 36.36 -13.26
N LYS A 151 -46.60 36.42 -11.93
CA LYS A 151 -47.87 36.11 -11.25
C LYS A 151 -49.08 36.95 -11.69
N ASP A 152 -48.89 38.05 -12.40
CA ASP A 152 -49.99 38.91 -12.84
C ASP A 152 -50.31 38.72 -14.34
N GLY A 153 -49.61 37.83 -15.03
CA GLY A 153 -49.79 37.55 -16.45
C GLY A 153 -49.22 38.64 -17.36
N LYS A 154 -48.32 39.50 -16.85
CA LYS A 154 -48.05 40.81 -17.48
C LYS A 154 -46.65 40.97 -18.03
N ASN A 155 -45.65 40.32 -17.43
CA ASN A 155 -44.25 40.54 -17.78
C ASN A 155 -43.52 39.21 -17.96
N LEU A 156 -42.65 39.15 -18.97
CA LEU A 156 -41.61 38.13 -19.05
C LEU A 156 -40.62 38.32 -17.90
N LEU A 157 -40.03 37.23 -17.44
CA LEU A 157 -39.03 37.25 -16.37
C LEU A 157 -37.65 36.92 -16.94
N HIS A 158 -36.60 37.42 -16.28
CA HIS A 158 -35.25 36.94 -16.56
C HIS A 158 -35.13 35.47 -16.14
N SER A 159 -34.01 34.82 -16.41
CA SER A 159 -33.77 33.46 -15.94
C SER A 159 -32.36 33.35 -15.42
N ILE A 160 -32.17 32.55 -14.38
CA ILE A 160 -30.83 32.21 -13.91
C ILE A 160 -30.56 30.78 -14.33
N VAL A 161 -29.46 30.63 -15.06
CA VAL A 161 -28.96 29.35 -15.54
C VAL A 161 -27.75 28.99 -14.71
N GLU A 162 -27.69 27.74 -14.34
CA GLU A 162 -26.59 27.11 -13.63
C GLU A 162 -25.95 26.10 -14.58
N VAL A 163 -24.63 26.21 -14.71
CA VAL A 163 -23.81 25.39 -15.59
C VAL A 163 -22.67 24.82 -14.76
N GLY A 164 -22.40 23.54 -14.91
CA GLY A 164 -21.66 22.78 -13.91
C GLY A 164 -22.69 22.10 -13.03
N ASN A 165 -22.71 20.78 -13.10
CA ASN A 165 -23.33 19.86 -12.17
C ASN A 165 -22.84 18.50 -12.70
N VAL A 166 -21.53 18.26 -12.54
CA VAL A 166 -20.99 16.94 -12.80
C VAL A 166 -21.27 16.23 -11.48
N ASP A 167 -22.22 15.30 -11.47
CA ASP A 167 -22.18 14.21 -10.49
C ASP A 167 -21.22 13.22 -11.13
N CYS A 168 -19.93 13.45 -10.91
CA CYS A 168 -18.88 12.85 -11.70
C CYS A 168 -18.73 11.35 -11.41
N ASN A 169 -18.97 10.96 -10.16
CA ASN A 169 -19.00 9.58 -9.70
C ASN A 169 -20.38 8.91 -9.87
N GLN A 170 -21.39 9.65 -10.35
CA GLN A 170 -22.75 9.20 -10.66
C GLN A 170 -23.47 8.57 -9.46
N ASN A 171 -23.16 9.03 -8.25
CA ASN A 171 -23.73 8.52 -7.00
C ASN A 171 -25.06 9.20 -6.61
N PHE A 172 -25.55 10.12 -7.45
CA PHE A 172 -26.74 10.96 -7.25
C PHE A 172 -26.60 12.07 -6.18
N PHE A 173 -25.38 12.33 -5.74
CA PHE A 173 -25.00 13.50 -4.95
C PHE A 173 -24.14 14.43 -5.82
N PRO A 174 -24.39 15.74 -5.78
CA PRO A 174 -23.51 16.69 -6.45
C PRO A 174 -22.12 16.73 -5.78
N ASP A 175 -21.07 16.94 -6.59
CA ASP A 175 -19.67 17.05 -6.19
C ASP A 175 -19.43 17.93 -4.92
N ASP A 176 -20.07 19.10 -4.83
CA ASP A 176 -19.96 19.99 -3.65
C ASP A 176 -20.48 19.34 -2.35
N SER A 177 -21.51 18.50 -2.47
CA SER A 177 -22.09 17.76 -1.33
C SER A 177 -21.17 16.61 -0.92
N ASP A 178 -20.57 15.91 -1.87
CA ASP A 178 -19.63 14.81 -1.61
C ASP A 178 -18.40 15.29 -0.83
N ILE A 179 -17.83 16.43 -1.24
CA ILE A 179 -16.70 17.07 -0.57
C ILE A 179 -17.08 17.56 0.84
N GLN A 180 -18.25 18.19 0.98
CA GLN A 180 -18.68 18.79 2.26
C GLN A 180 -19.00 17.74 3.34
N PHE A 181 -19.59 16.61 2.97
CA PHE A 181 -20.02 15.57 3.90
C PHE A 181 -19.01 14.42 4.06
N GLY A 182 -17.89 14.48 3.34
CA GLY A 182 -16.73 13.60 3.50
C GLY A 182 -16.90 12.24 2.81
N GLU A 183 -17.70 12.18 1.75
CA GLU A 183 -17.76 11.00 0.88
C GLU A 183 -16.66 11.05 -0.20
N SER A 184 -16.16 12.25 -0.54
CA SER A 184 -15.06 12.46 -1.51
C SER A 184 -14.00 13.45 -1.01
N LEU A 185 -12.76 13.33 -1.51
CA LEU A 185 -11.65 14.24 -1.21
C LEU A 185 -11.56 15.37 -2.25
N ASP A 186 -11.07 16.54 -1.84
CA ASP A 186 -10.74 17.70 -2.70
C ASP A 186 -9.46 18.33 -2.12
N LEU A 187 -8.32 17.70 -2.41
CA LEU A 187 -7.05 18.04 -1.79
C LEU A 187 -6.44 19.34 -2.38
N ASP A 188 -6.72 19.66 -3.65
CA ASP A 188 -6.26 20.89 -4.28
C ASP A 188 -7.20 22.10 -4.09
N GLY A 189 -8.42 21.85 -3.59
CA GLY A 189 -9.40 22.88 -3.27
C GLY A 189 -10.01 23.52 -4.51
N ASP A 190 -10.00 22.81 -5.64
CA ASP A 190 -10.57 23.29 -6.90
C ASP A 190 -12.11 23.08 -6.97
N GLY A 191 -12.66 22.35 -6.00
CA GLY A 191 -14.08 22.07 -5.83
C GLY A 191 -14.58 20.85 -6.61
N VAL A 192 -13.71 20.13 -7.32
CA VAL A 192 -14.05 18.87 -7.99
C VAL A 192 -13.47 17.72 -7.17
N PRO A 193 -14.26 16.67 -6.84
CA PRO A 193 -13.74 15.47 -6.20
C PRO A 193 -12.48 14.94 -6.90
N ASP A 194 -11.45 14.65 -6.11
CA ASP A 194 -10.16 14.13 -6.56
C ASP A 194 -10.36 12.91 -7.49
N GLU A 195 -11.26 11.98 -7.14
CA GLU A 195 -11.60 10.78 -7.93
C GLU A 195 -12.22 11.05 -9.31
N CYS A 196 -12.55 12.31 -9.60
CA CYS A 196 -13.23 12.72 -10.80
C CYS A 196 -12.38 13.60 -11.70
N GLN A 197 -11.19 13.95 -11.26
CA GLN A 197 -10.28 14.71 -12.08
C GLN A 197 -9.40 13.78 -12.91
N SER A 198 -8.90 14.32 -14.02
CA SER A 198 -8.11 13.59 -15.00
C SER A 198 -6.96 14.48 -15.48
N PRO A 199 -5.75 13.94 -15.66
CA PRO A 199 -5.37 12.52 -15.62
C PRO A 199 -5.28 11.94 -14.20
N ASP A 200 -5.76 10.71 -14.06
CA ASP A 200 -5.52 9.75 -12.97
C ASP A 200 -5.01 8.51 -13.71
N CYS A 201 -3.70 8.39 -13.79
CA CYS A 201 -3.04 7.42 -14.65
C CYS A 201 -2.92 6.03 -14.01
N ASP A 202 -2.96 5.96 -12.68
CA ASP A 202 -2.79 4.74 -11.89
C ASP A 202 -4.13 4.19 -11.35
N ALA A 203 -5.21 4.95 -11.57
CA ALA A 203 -6.58 4.65 -11.24
C ALA A 203 -6.84 4.48 -9.73
N ASP A 204 -6.09 5.19 -8.89
CA ASP A 204 -6.24 5.14 -7.43
C ASP A 204 -7.36 6.06 -6.90
N GLY A 205 -7.99 6.85 -7.78
CA GLY A 205 -9.04 7.79 -7.43
C GLY A 205 -8.49 9.12 -6.90
N ARG A 206 -7.23 9.44 -7.19
CA ARG A 206 -6.63 10.76 -6.98
C ARG A 206 -6.08 11.30 -8.31
N PRO A 207 -6.12 12.61 -8.55
CA PRO A 207 -5.55 13.18 -9.77
C PRO A 207 -4.03 13.18 -9.69
N ASP A 208 -3.37 12.91 -10.83
CA ASP A 208 -1.90 12.94 -10.93
C ASP A 208 -1.33 14.27 -10.39
N ALA A 209 -2.01 15.39 -10.66
CA ALA A 209 -1.59 16.72 -10.27
C ALA A 209 -1.61 16.94 -8.75
N VAL A 210 -2.50 16.27 -8.02
CA VAL A 210 -2.59 16.31 -6.56
C VAL A 210 -1.50 15.43 -5.97
N GLU A 211 -1.31 14.24 -6.52
CA GLU A 211 -0.29 13.30 -6.08
C GLU A 211 1.13 13.82 -6.30
N LEU A 212 1.36 14.59 -7.36
CA LEU A 212 2.62 15.33 -7.58
C LEU A 212 2.87 16.45 -6.53
N LEU A 213 1.86 16.84 -5.74
CA LEU A 213 1.99 17.78 -4.62
C LEU A 213 2.16 17.06 -3.26
N LEU A 214 1.94 15.75 -3.24
CA LEU A 214 2.12 14.85 -2.09
C LEU A 214 3.61 14.43 -1.97
N PRO A 215 4.00 13.60 -0.98
CA PRO A 215 5.41 13.33 -0.68
C PRO A 215 6.23 12.80 -1.88
N PRO A 216 7.56 12.97 -1.85
CA PRO A 216 8.44 12.89 -3.03
C PRO A 216 8.59 11.52 -3.68
N TRP A 217 7.94 10.47 -3.17
CA TRP A 217 8.04 9.11 -3.73
C TRP A 217 7.02 8.79 -4.84
N LEU A 218 6.18 9.76 -5.19
CA LEU A 218 5.20 9.65 -6.29
C LEU A 218 5.79 10.13 -7.64
N ASP A 219 6.76 11.06 -7.59
CA ASP A 219 7.64 11.49 -8.69
C ASP A 219 9.08 11.54 -8.15
N CYS A 220 9.60 10.36 -7.81
CA CYS A 220 10.91 10.22 -7.19
C CYS A 220 12.02 10.77 -8.07
N ASN A 221 11.84 10.60 -9.38
CA ASN A 221 12.83 10.96 -10.37
C ASN A 221 12.78 12.48 -10.70
N GLY A 222 11.76 13.19 -10.22
CA GLY A 222 11.57 14.64 -10.29
C GLY A 222 11.31 15.16 -11.71
N ASP A 223 10.74 14.34 -12.60
CA ASP A 223 10.45 14.71 -13.98
C ASP A 223 9.07 15.35 -14.18
N GLY A 224 8.27 15.42 -13.12
CA GLY A 224 6.94 16.02 -13.12
C GLY A 224 5.86 15.10 -13.69
N PHE A 225 6.11 13.79 -13.75
CA PHE A 225 5.13 12.75 -14.01
C PHE A 225 5.13 11.76 -12.84
N LEU A 226 3.98 11.19 -12.49
CA LEU A 226 4.02 10.12 -11.49
C LEU A 226 4.76 8.93 -12.08
N ASP A 227 5.62 8.31 -11.28
CA ASP A 227 6.36 7.11 -11.68
C ASP A 227 5.38 5.98 -12.03
N ALA A 228 4.21 5.92 -11.38
CA ALA A 228 3.12 4.99 -11.71
C ALA A 228 2.50 5.23 -13.11
N CYS A 229 2.56 6.45 -13.66
CA CYS A 229 2.04 6.79 -14.98
C CYS A 229 2.97 6.41 -16.13
N VAL A 230 4.26 6.25 -15.84
CA VAL A 230 5.29 6.08 -16.88
C VAL A 230 5.51 4.59 -17.11
N ALA A 231 4.98 4.10 -18.23
CA ALA A 231 5.26 2.75 -18.67
C ALA A 231 6.76 2.58 -19.00
N VAL A 232 7.49 1.98 -18.06
CA VAL A 232 8.73 1.23 -18.31
C VAL A 232 9.78 1.98 -19.15
N GLU A 233 10.18 3.18 -18.74
CA GLU A 233 11.62 3.44 -18.84
C GLU A 233 12.26 2.64 -17.70
N SER A 234 13.37 1.94 -17.96
CA SER A 234 14.12 1.30 -16.88
C SER A 234 14.40 2.34 -15.79
N PRO A 235 14.30 1.98 -14.50
CA PRO A 235 14.64 2.91 -13.42
C PRO A 235 16.00 3.57 -13.70
N LYS A 236 16.14 4.85 -13.40
CA LYS A 236 17.37 5.60 -13.73
C LYS A 236 18.56 5.07 -12.93
N SER A 237 18.30 4.63 -11.71
CA SER A 237 19.16 3.86 -10.82
C SER A 237 18.34 2.75 -10.19
N ASP A 238 18.75 1.49 -10.35
CA ASP A 238 18.13 0.34 -9.66
C ASP A 238 19.25 -0.64 -9.38
N CYS A 239 19.96 -0.37 -8.29
CA CYS A 239 21.16 -1.12 -7.91
C CYS A 239 20.79 -2.51 -7.38
N ASN A 240 19.63 -2.64 -6.73
CA ASN A 240 19.18 -3.81 -5.98
C ASN A 240 18.27 -4.71 -6.85
N GLY A 241 17.91 -4.26 -8.06
CA GLY A 241 17.15 -5.00 -9.05
C GLY A 241 15.66 -5.14 -8.72
N ASN A 242 15.13 -4.28 -7.85
CA ASN A 242 13.75 -4.37 -7.38
C ASN A 242 12.74 -3.65 -8.30
N LEU A 243 13.20 -3.01 -9.39
CA LEU A 243 12.39 -2.26 -10.36
C LEU A 243 11.78 -0.95 -9.83
N LEU A 244 12.22 -0.47 -8.67
CA LEU A 244 11.98 0.88 -8.18
C LEU A 244 13.24 1.73 -8.42
N ASP A 245 13.09 3.03 -8.67
CA ASP A 245 14.25 3.93 -8.75
C ASP A 245 14.88 4.06 -7.36
N ASP A 246 16.20 3.90 -7.23
CA ASP A 246 16.89 4.01 -5.94
C ASP A 246 16.60 5.37 -5.28
N GLU A 247 16.35 6.42 -6.08
CA GLU A 247 15.91 7.73 -5.61
C GLU A 247 14.56 7.73 -4.87
N CYS A 248 13.66 6.76 -5.14
CA CYS A 248 12.42 6.55 -4.39
C CYS A 248 12.67 5.93 -3.02
N GLU A 249 13.69 5.09 -2.93
CA GLU A 249 14.12 4.46 -1.69
C GLU A 249 15.07 5.42 -0.97
N SER A 250 14.49 6.48 -0.39
CA SER A 250 15.26 7.51 0.34
C SER A 250 14.95 7.50 1.84
N PRO A 251 15.83 8.05 2.69
CA PRO A 251 15.61 8.10 4.14
C PRO A 251 14.32 8.80 4.58
N ASP A 252 13.78 9.69 3.73
CA ASP A 252 12.55 10.44 3.98
C ASP A 252 11.30 9.73 3.41
N ALA A 253 11.46 8.64 2.65
CA ALA A 253 10.36 7.87 2.08
C ALA A 253 9.62 7.08 3.15
N ILE A 254 8.32 6.95 2.99
CA ILE A 254 7.42 6.31 3.96
C ILE A 254 6.49 5.37 3.21
N GLY A 255 6.25 4.17 3.76
CA GLY A 255 5.37 3.18 3.17
C GLY A 255 6.02 1.82 2.98
N PHE A 256 5.24 0.89 2.44
CA PHE A 256 5.67 -0.48 2.12
C PHE A 256 6.17 -0.52 0.68
N LEU A 257 7.40 -0.99 0.45
CA LEU A 257 7.85 -1.31 -0.91
C LEU A 257 7.16 -2.60 -1.37
N GLY A 258 6.15 -2.47 -2.24
CA GLY A 258 5.46 -3.59 -2.86
C GLY A 258 6.09 -3.96 -4.20
N THR A 259 6.49 -5.21 -4.36
CA THR A 259 7.04 -5.79 -5.58
C THR A 259 6.14 -6.92 -6.08
N TYR A 260 5.85 -6.93 -7.38
CA TYR A 260 4.94 -7.88 -8.03
C TYR A 260 5.67 -8.85 -8.95
N PHE A 261 5.21 -10.10 -8.93
CA PHE A 261 5.82 -11.23 -9.61
C PHE A 261 4.77 -11.98 -10.44
N THR A 262 5.22 -12.54 -11.56
CA THR A 262 4.42 -13.55 -12.28
C THR A 262 4.58 -14.89 -11.59
N ASN A 263 3.48 -15.58 -11.28
CA ASN A 263 3.43 -16.84 -10.54
C ASN A 263 3.82 -16.74 -9.06
N GLN A 264 3.59 -17.83 -8.32
CA GLN A 264 3.79 -17.95 -6.87
C GLN A 264 5.24 -18.13 -6.38
N ASP A 265 6.25 -18.11 -7.26
CA ASP A 265 7.64 -18.46 -6.91
C ASP A 265 8.50 -17.26 -6.47
N LEU A 266 7.98 -16.03 -6.60
CA LEU A 266 8.65 -14.78 -6.24
C LEU A 266 10.03 -14.63 -6.91
N ALA A 267 10.22 -15.23 -8.09
CA ALA A 267 11.54 -15.33 -8.70
C ALA A 267 11.93 -14.16 -9.62
N THR A 268 10.97 -13.61 -10.38
CA THR A 268 11.23 -12.51 -11.32
C THR A 268 10.21 -11.40 -11.12
N PRO A 269 10.62 -10.26 -10.56
CA PRO A 269 9.73 -9.13 -10.42
C PRO A 269 9.44 -8.51 -11.79
N PHE A 270 8.29 -7.86 -11.94
CA PHE A 270 7.95 -7.11 -13.15
C PHE A 270 7.47 -5.67 -12.88
N ALA A 271 7.14 -5.35 -11.63
CA ALA A 271 6.76 -4.00 -11.19
C ALA A 271 6.99 -3.83 -9.69
N SER A 272 7.27 -2.59 -9.27
CA SER A 272 7.32 -2.20 -7.85
C SER A 272 6.75 -0.80 -7.63
N ARG A 273 6.21 -0.54 -6.43
CA ARG A 273 5.75 0.78 -5.96
C ARG A 273 5.72 0.83 -4.44
N ILE A 274 5.77 2.03 -3.86
CA ILE A 274 5.54 2.25 -2.43
C ILE A 274 4.03 2.38 -2.14
N PHE A 275 3.54 1.71 -1.10
CA PHE A 275 2.14 1.71 -0.67
C PHE A 275 1.95 2.26 0.74
N ASP A 276 0.85 3.00 0.94
CA ASP A 276 0.44 3.52 2.25
C ASP A 276 -0.15 2.43 3.17
N SER A 277 -0.52 1.27 2.64
CA SER A 277 -0.98 0.11 3.43
C SER A 277 -1.06 -1.14 2.56
N VAL A 278 -1.16 -2.31 3.19
CA VAL A 278 -1.51 -3.57 2.52
C VAL A 278 -2.95 -3.94 2.89
N ASP A 279 -3.90 -3.52 2.05
CA ASP A 279 -5.34 -3.82 2.20
C ASP A 279 -5.99 -4.05 0.84
N PHE A 280 -5.69 -5.20 0.25
CA PHE A 280 -6.17 -5.62 -1.06
C PHE A 280 -7.39 -6.54 -0.90
N ASP A 281 -8.54 -6.11 -1.43
CA ASP A 281 -9.72 -6.94 -1.66
C ASP A 281 -10.15 -6.72 -3.11
N ILE A 282 -9.46 -7.41 -4.02
CA ILE A 282 -9.56 -7.16 -5.46
C ILE A 282 -10.53 -8.11 -6.17
N GLY A 283 -11.17 -9.03 -5.43
CA GLY A 283 -12.04 -10.05 -6.00
C GLY A 283 -11.32 -10.84 -7.10
N VAL A 284 -11.85 -10.82 -8.33
CA VAL A 284 -11.23 -11.48 -9.50
C VAL A 284 -10.36 -10.53 -10.34
N GLY A 285 -9.95 -9.41 -9.76
CA GLY A 285 -9.08 -8.42 -10.38
C GLY A 285 -7.62 -8.85 -10.41
N GLU A 286 -6.76 -7.98 -10.96
CA GLU A 286 -5.31 -8.11 -10.84
C GLU A 286 -4.80 -7.10 -9.81
N PRO A 287 -3.79 -7.46 -8.98
CA PRO A 287 -3.26 -6.57 -7.95
C PRO A 287 -2.41 -5.43 -8.54
N TRP A 288 -2.01 -5.58 -9.81
CA TRP A 288 -1.27 -4.60 -10.59
C TRP A 288 -1.52 -4.83 -12.09
N PRO A 289 -1.62 -3.78 -12.92
CA PRO A 289 -1.79 -3.93 -14.37
C PRO A 289 -0.72 -4.84 -15.01
N GLY A 290 -1.15 -5.97 -15.56
CA GLY A 290 -0.24 -6.94 -16.20
C GLY A 290 0.29 -8.04 -15.27
N ALA A 291 -0.05 -8.03 -13.97
CA ALA A 291 0.16 -9.18 -13.09
C ALA A 291 -0.65 -10.40 -13.56
N GLY A 292 -1.79 -10.15 -14.20
CA GLY A 292 -2.80 -11.17 -14.45
C GLY A 292 -3.75 -11.33 -13.26
N VAL A 293 -4.91 -11.92 -13.52
CA VAL A 293 -6.00 -12.11 -12.55
C VAL A 293 -5.87 -13.38 -11.72
N SER A 294 -4.77 -14.11 -11.88
CA SER A 294 -4.51 -15.41 -11.26
C SER A 294 -3.05 -15.80 -11.50
N ASP A 295 -2.47 -16.60 -10.62
CA ASP A 295 -1.07 -17.06 -10.72
C ASP A 295 -0.11 -15.86 -10.69
N PHE A 296 -0.21 -15.10 -9.61
CA PHE A 296 0.68 -13.97 -9.30
C PHE A 296 1.16 -14.06 -7.86
N ALA A 297 2.19 -13.28 -7.55
CA ALA A 297 2.61 -13.05 -6.18
C ALA A 297 3.01 -11.60 -5.96
N ALA A 298 2.98 -11.18 -4.70
CA ALA A 298 3.46 -9.88 -4.25
C ALA A 298 4.33 -10.06 -3.00
N ARG A 299 5.32 -9.18 -2.85
CA ARG A 299 6.12 -9.04 -1.64
C ARG A 299 6.13 -7.58 -1.21
N TRP A 300 5.82 -7.32 0.05
CA TRP A 300 5.97 -5.99 0.66
C TRP A 300 7.11 -6.00 1.66
N THR A 301 8.11 -5.16 1.46
CA THR A 301 9.29 -5.01 2.33
C THR A 301 9.42 -3.60 2.90
N GLY A 302 10.16 -3.49 4.00
CA GLY A 302 10.63 -2.22 4.55
C GLY A 302 11.02 -2.33 6.02
N GLU A 303 11.50 -1.23 6.57
CA GLU A 303 11.79 -1.10 7.99
C GLU A 303 10.57 -0.63 8.77
N LEU A 304 10.13 -1.45 9.70
CA LEU A 304 9.13 -1.12 10.71
C LEU A 304 9.78 -0.32 11.84
N GLU A 305 9.35 0.94 12.01
CA GLU A 305 9.71 1.74 13.17
C GLU A 305 8.81 1.39 14.37
N ALA A 306 9.31 0.54 15.26
CA ALA A 306 8.62 0.17 16.49
C ALA A 306 8.74 1.27 17.55
N GLU A 307 7.68 2.06 17.74
CA GLU A 307 7.67 3.16 18.71
C GLU A 307 7.90 2.70 20.17
N TYR A 308 7.46 1.48 20.53
CA TYR A 308 7.53 0.97 21.90
C TYR A 308 8.10 -0.44 21.95
N THR A 309 9.04 -0.67 22.88
CA THR A 309 9.45 -2.03 23.23
C THR A 309 8.28 -2.80 23.83
N GLY A 310 7.94 -3.95 23.25
CA GLY A 310 6.84 -4.78 23.75
C GLY A 310 6.38 -5.84 22.77
N PHE A 311 5.23 -6.44 23.08
CA PHE A 311 4.62 -7.49 22.25
C PHE A 311 3.71 -6.89 21.18
N TYR A 312 4.08 -7.06 19.93
CA TYR A 312 3.28 -6.73 18.75
C TYR A 312 2.50 -7.97 18.31
N SER A 313 1.29 -7.78 17.81
CA SER A 313 0.49 -8.85 17.19
C SER A 313 0.16 -8.47 15.76
N PHE A 314 0.42 -9.38 14.83
CA PHE A 314 0.12 -9.24 13.41
C PHE A 314 -1.02 -10.19 13.04
N TYR A 315 -1.90 -9.72 12.17
CA TYR A 315 -3.04 -10.46 11.64
C TYR A 315 -3.00 -10.29 10.13
N VAL A 316 -3.00 -11.40 9.40
CA VAL A 316 -3.04 -11.38 7.94
C VAL A 316 -4.26 -12.13 7.48
N THR A 317 -5.12 -11.47 6.71
CA THR A 317 -6.22 -12.10 6.00
C THR A 317 -5.79 -12.28 4.55
N SER A 318 -5.75 -13.51 4.04
CA SER A 318 -5.32 -13.78 2.67
C SER A 318 -6.13 -14.85 1.94
N ASP A 319 -6.16 -14.73 0.62
CA ASP A 319 -6.56 -15.73 -0.38
C ASP A 319 -5.59 -15.55 -1.57
N ASP A 320 -4.66 -16.45 -1.89
CA ASP A 320 -4.31 -17.72 -1.22
C ASP A 320 -3.27 -17.49 -0.09
N GLY A 321 -2.06 -18.02 -0.24
CA GLY A 321 -1.10 -18.22 0.85
C GLY A 321 -0.27 -16.99 1.19
N VAL A 322 0.25 -16.97 2.43
CA VAL A 322 0.96 -15.82 3.00
C VAL A 322 2.14 -16.24 3.88
N ARG A 323 3.21 -15.44 3.88
CA ARG A 323 4.31 -15.52 4.85
C ARG A 323 4.61 -14.13 5.39
N LEU A 324 4.89 -14.02 6.68
CA LEU A 324 5.32 -12.78 7.33
C LEU A 324 6.61 -13.03 8.10
N PHE A 325 7.62 -12.24 7.78
CA PHE A 325 8.94 -12.26 8.39
C PHE A 325 9.17 -10.96 9.14
N VAL A 326 9.76 -11.05 10.33
CA VAL A 326 10.27 -9.90 11.09
C VAL A 326 11.68 -10.22 11.55
N ASP A 327 12.64 -9.35 11.20
CA ASP A 327 14.08 -9.55 11.39
C ASP A 327 14.55 -10.91 10.87
N GLY A 328 14.16 -11.26 9.64
CA GLY A 328 14.46 -12.53 8.99
C GLY A 328 13.70 -13.75 9.54
N VAL A 329 13.00 -13.63 10.68
CA VAL A 329 12.28 -14.75 11.30
C VAL A 329 10.86 -14.86 10.76
N ALA A 330 10.52 -16.00 10.15
CA ALA A 330 9.16 -16.32 9.75
C ALA A 330 8.24 -16.48 10.98
N ILE A 331 7.42 -15.47 11.26
CA ILE A 331 6.43 -15.51 12.35
C ILE A 331 5.07 -16.05 11.88
N ILE A 332 4.78 -15.95 10.59
CA ILE A 332 3.66 -16.60 9.91
C ILE A 332 4.22 -17.31 8.68
N ASP A 333 3.94 -18.60 8.55
CA ASP A 333 4.32 -19.40 7.39
C ASP A 333 3.16 -20.28 6.93
N ASP A 334 2.29 -19.73 6.09
CA ASP A 334 1.16 -20.43 5.50
C ASP A 334 1.15 -20.32 3.97
N TRP A 335 2.14 -20.96 3.33
CA TRP A 335 2.29 -20.98 1.86
C TRP A 335 1.43 -22.05 1.17
N ARG A 336 0.18 -22.23 1.61
CA ARG A 336 -0.76 -23.22 1.06
C ARG A 336 -1.85 -22.53 0.25
N ASN A 337 -2.42 -23.23 -0.72
CA ASN A 337 -3.66 -22.80 -1.36
C ASN A 337 -4.84 -22.94 -0.38
N HIS A 338 -5.58 -21.87 -0.19
CA HIS A 338 -6.77 -21.79 0.65
C HIS A 338 -7.59 -20.57 0.25
N GLY A 339 -8.92 -20.64 0.40
CA GLY A 339 -9.74 -19.44 0.27
C GLY A 339 -9.47 -18.44 1.41
N VAL A 340 -10.17 -17.29 1.42
CA VAL A 340 -10.04 -16.25 2.46
C VAL A 340 -9.95 -16.83 3.89
N GLU A 341 -8.77 -16.73 4.51
CA GLU A 341 -8.48 -17.19 5.87
C GLU A 341 -7.66 -16.12 6.62
N GLU A 342 -7.86 -16.01 7.94
CA GLU A 342 -7.05 -15.12 8.81
C GLU A 342 -6.06 -15.97 9.62
N VAL A 343 -4.78 -15.61 9.52
CA VAL A 343 -3.70 -16.11 10.37
C VAL A 343 -3.16 -14.99 11.24
N SER A 344 -2.63 -15.33 12.43
CA SER A 344 -2.05 -14.32 13.32
C SER A 344 -0.87 -14.87 14.10
N ALA A 345 0.07 -13.98 14.39
CA ALA A 345 1.24 -14.25 15.20
C ALA A 345 1.57 -13.02 16.06
N GLY A 346 2.42 -13.21 17.06
CA GLY A 346 2.94 -12.10 17.83
C GLY A 346 4.40 -12.29 18.18
N ILE A 347 5.11 -11.17 18.27
CA ILE A 347 6.54 -11.10 18.47
C ILE A 347 6.87 -9.97 19.46
N PHE A 348 7.91 -10.18 20.26
CA PHE A 348 8.43 -9.13 21.14
C PHE A 348 9.49 -8.34 20.39
N LEU A 349 9.28 -7.05 20.22
CA LEU A 349 10.21 -6.14 19.55
C LEU A 349 10.80 -5.15 20.54
N SER A 350 12.06 -4.75 20.30
CA SER A 350 12.63 -3.54 20.88
C SER A 350 11.97 -2.30 20.29
N ALA A 351 12.24 -1.12 20.88
CA ALA A 351 11.89 0.12 20.21
C ALA A 351 13.00 0.43 19.19
N GLY A 352 12.64 0.94 18.01
CA GLY A 352 13.55 1.22 16.90
C GLY A 352 13.17 0.45 15.62
N SER A 353 14.11 0.39 14.68
CA SER A 353 13.92 -0.23 13.37
C SER A 353 13.97 -1.75 13.43
N HIS A 354 13.10 -2.40 12.64
CA HIS A 354 12.97 -3.84 12.47
C HIS A 354 12.63 -4.16 11.01
N VAL A 355 13.31 -5.11 10.38
CA VAL A 355 13.03 -5.45 8.98
C VAL A 355 11.74 -6.28 8.91
N LEU A 356 10.78 -5.88 8.08
CA LEU A 356 9.53 -6.60 7.87
C LEU A 356 9.37 -6.98 6.40
N SER A 357 8.99 -8.23 6.14
CA SER A 357 8.67 -8.73 4.80
C SER A 357 7.38 -9.54 4.84
N LEU A 358 6.39 -9.15 4.04
CA LEU A 358 5.14 -9.87 3.83
C LEU A 358 5.12 -10.41 2.40
N GLU A 359 4.91 -11.71 2.24
CA GLU A 359 4.78 -12.35 0.92
C GLU A 359 3.36 -12.91 0.77
N TRP A 360 2.77 -12.77 -0.40
CA TRP A 360 1.45 -13.28 -0.74
C TRP A 360 1.42 -13.85 -2.16
N PHE A 361 0.64 -14.90 -2.38
CA PHE A 361 0.31 -15.37 -3.73
C PHE A 361 -1.17 -15.68 -3.88
N ASP A 362 -1.66 -15.61 -5.11
CA ASP A 362 -2.98 -16.11 -5.50
C ASP A 362 -2.84 -17.00 -6.73
N VAL A 363 -3.51 -18.17 -6.71
CA VAL A 363 -3.51 -19.11 -7.84
C VAL A 363 -4.79 -19.02 -8.66
N SER A 364 -5.93 -18.73 -8.03
CA SER A 364 -7.18 -18.50 -8.74
C SER A 364 -8.31 -18.09 -7.80
N GLY A 365 -9.18 -17.20 -8.27
CA GLY A 365 -10.48 -16.97 -7.64
C GLY A 365 -10.56 -15.57 -7.09
N GLU A 366 -11.02 -15.45 -5.84
CA GLU A 366 -11.01 -14.18 -5.12
C GLU A 366 -9.63 -13.99 -4.53
N ALA A 367 -9.03 -12.82 -4.75
CA ALA A 367 -7.71 -12.48 -4.24
C ALA A 367 -7.85 -11.41 -3.15
N VAL A 368 -7.36 -11.74 -1.95
CA VAL A 368 -7.40 -10.86 -0.78
C VAL A 368 -6.03 -10.90 -0.09
N CYS A 369 -5.53 -9.74 0.34
CA CYS A 369 -4.38 -9.65 1.23
C CYS A 369 -4.48 -8.39 2.08
N ARG A 370 -4.72 -8.57 3.38
CA ARG A 370 -4.82 -7.46 4.36
C ARG A 370 -3.87 -7.70 5.52
N LEU A 371 -2.99 -6.74 5.78
CA LEU A 371 -2.11 -6.71 6.94
C LEU A 371 -2.67 -5.77 8.02
N GLU A 372 -3.06 -6.36 9.14
CA GLU A 372 -3.43 -5.64 10.35
C GLU A 372 -2.41 -5.91 11.45
N TRP A 373 -2.27 -4.94 12.35
CA TRP A 373 -1.39 -5.06 13.49
C TRP A 373 -2.02 -4.52 14.77
N LYS A 374 -1.45 -4.88 15.90
CA LYS A 374 -1.76 -4.31 17.21
C LYS A 374 -0.44 -4.07 17.96
N PRO A 375 -0.02 -2.81 18.12
CA PRO A 375 1.16 -2.50 18.91
C PRO A 375 0.88 -2.66 20.43
N PRO A 376 1.91 -2.72 21.29
CA PRO A 376 1.79 -3.11 22.71
C PRO A 376 0.74 -2.34 23.52
N PHE A 377 0.49 -1.08 23.17
CA PHE A 377 -0.46 -0.18 23.83
C PHE A 377 -1.55 0.36 22.88
N GLY A 378 -1.58 -0.12 21.65
CA GLY A 378 -2.54 0.32 20.64
C GLY A 378 -3.77 -0.58 20.54
N VAL A 379 -4.59 -0.25 19.54
CA VAL A 379 -5.72 -1.05 19.10
C VAL A 379 -5.33 -1.81 17.84
N ARG A 380 -6.11 -2.85 17.49
CA ARG A 380 -5.96 -3.51 16.20
C ARG A 380 -6.43 -2.54 15.11
N GLU A 381 -5.63 -2.38 14.07
CA GLU A 381 -5.89 -1.55 12.90
C GLU A 381 -5.16 -2.10 11.67
N VAL A 382 -5.57 -1.67 10.47
CA VAL A 382 -4.75 -1.86 9.26
C VAL A 382 -3.41 -1.16 9.49
N MET A 383 -2.32 -1.86 9.23
CA MET A 383 -0.99 -1.34 9.53
C MET A 383 -0.69 -0.15 8.62
N PRO A 384 -0.51 1.07 9.17
CA PRO A 384 -0.32 2.24 8.34
C PRO A 384 1.11 2.30 7.79
N GLY A 385 1.27 2.70 6.54
CA GLY A 385 2.57 2.89 5.89
C GLY A 385 3.43 3.95 6.58
N SER A 386 2.82 4.83 7.39
CA SER A 386 3.52 5.82 8.21
C SER A 386 4.53 5.23 9.20
N VAL A 387 4.38 3.96 9.58
CA VAL A 387 5.33 3.23 10.44
C VAL A 387 6.36 2.41 9.66
N MET A 388 6.31 2.45 8.33
CA MET A 388 7.24 1.73 7.44
C MET A 388 8.15 2.70 6.71
N ARG A 389 9.38 2.26 6.43
CA ARG A 389 10.32 2.96 5.53
C ARG A 389 10.75 1.98 4.43
N PRO A 390 10.66 2.36 3.15
CA PRO A 390 11.12 1.51 2.05
C PRO A 390 12.65 1.56 1.87
N PHE A 391 13.32 2.57 2.44
CA PHE A 391 14.78 2.65 2.52
C PHE A 391 15.29 1.70 3.59
N LEU A 392 15.75 0.52 3.15
CA LEU A 392 16.38 -0.50 3.98
C LEU A 392 17.86 -0.12 4.15
N ASP A 393 18.22 0.37 5.33
CA ASP A 393 19.56 0.86 5.72
C ASP A 393 19.80 0.46 7.18
N CYS A 394 19.80 -0.84 7.41
CA CYS A 394 19.80 -1.38 8.76
C CYS A 394 21.12 -1.16 9.51
N ASP A 395 22.20 -0.77 8.80
CA ASP A 395 23.49 -0.39 9.37
C ASP A 395 23.69 1.13 9.55
N ASP A 396 22.66 1.93 9.24
CA ASP A 396 22.61 3.39 9.35
C ASP A 396 23.76 4.10 8.59
N ASP A 397 24.26 3.53 7.48
CA ASP A 397 25.36 4.10 6.69
C ASP A 397 24.90 5.04 5.56
N LEU A 398 23.59 5.16 5.35
CA LEU A 398 22.90 5.92 4.30
C LEU A 398 23.11 5.35 2.89
N GLN A 399 23.35 4.05 2.78
CA GLN A 399 23.26 3.29 1.53
C GLN A 399 22.17 2.24 1.66
N LEU A 400 21.49 1.95 0.54
CA LEU A 400 20.56 0.84 0.51
C LEU A 400 21.31 -0.47 0.73
N ASP A 401 20.81 -1.28 1.66
CA ASP A 401 21.30 -2.62 1.93
C ASP A 401 21.34 -3.46 0.64
N GLY A 402 20.28 -3.36 -0.16
CA GLY A 402 20.21 -4.01 -1.47
C GLY A 402 21.31 -3.57 -2.44
N CYS A 403 21.70 -2.29 -2.44
CA CYS A 403 22.86 -1.80 -3.22
C CYS A 403 24.17 -2.39 -2.70
N GLN A 404 24.34 -2.45 -1.37
CA GLN A 404 25.54 -2.99 -0.74
C GLN A 404 25.69 -4.48 -1.06
N ILE A 405 24.62 -5.27 -0.97
CA ILE A 405 24.57 -6.69 -1.36
C ILE A 405 24.87 -6.85 -2.85
N ALA A 406 24.24 -6.06 -3.72
CA ALA A 406 24.50 -6.12 -5.16
C ALA A 406 25.97 -5.80 -5.50
N ALA A 407 26.60 -4.87 -4.79
CA ALA A 407 28.01 -4.52 -4.95
C ALA A 407 28.97 -5.58 -4.38
N ASN A 408 28.59 -6.21 -3.27
CA ASN A 408 29.34 -7.26 -2.61
C ASN A 408 28.41 -8.35 -2.05
N PRO A 409 28.09 -9.40 -2.85
CA PRO A 409 27.18 -10.47 -2.42
C PRO A 409 27.66 -11.24 -1.19
N GLY A 410 28.92 -11.11 -0.78
CA GLY A 410 29.41 -11.70 0.46
C GLY A 410 29.03 -10.93 1.74
N LEU A 411 28.24 -9.85 1.64
CA LEU A 411 27.61 -9.18 2.79
C LEU A 411 26.24 -9.77 3.16
N ASP A 412 25.73 -10.70 2.33
CA ASP A 412 24.54 -11.52 2.55
C ASP A 412 24.95 -12.96 2.23
N CYS A 413 25.70 -13.57 3.14
CA CYS A 413 26.32 -14.86 2.89
C CYS A 413 25.30 -16.00 2.81
N ASN A 414 24.17 -15.85 3.53
CA ASN A 414 23.08 -16.82 3.60
C ASN A 414 22.09 -16.65 2.42
N GLY A 415 22.20 -15.54 1.67
CA GLY A 415 21.44 -15.25 0.46
C GLY A 415 19.97 -14.92 0.73
N ASN A 416 19.63 -14.42 1.91
CA ASN A 416 18.26 -14.13 2.31
C ASN A 416 17.80 -12.70 1.95
N GLY A 417 18.70 -11.88 1.39
CA GLY A 417 18.44 -10.50 0.99
C GLY A 417 18.58 -9.47 2.11
N GLN A 418 19.05 -9.86 3.29
CA GLN A 418 19.35 -8.98 4.42
C GLN A 418 20.88 -8.95 4.65
N LEU A 419 21.44 -7.79 4.99
CA LEU A 419 22.85 -7.73 5.34
C LEU A 419 23.13 -8.54 6.61
N ASP A 420 24.20 -9.34 6.59
CA ASP A 420 24.64 -10.16 7.72
C ASP A 420 24.81 -9.30 9.01
N VAL A 421 25.32 -8.06 8.87
CA VAL A 421 25.54 -7.14 10.00
C VAL A 421 24.24 -6.76 10.72
N CYS A 422 23.10 -6.91 10.06
CA CYS A 422 21.78 -6.51 10.55
C CYS A 422 20.97 -7.66 11.15
N GLU A 423 21.48 -8.89 11.09
CA GLU A 423 20.83 -10.07 11.64
C GLU A 423 21.07 -10.25 13.16
N GLY A 424 21.60 -9.21 13.82
CA GLY A 424 21.74 -9.12 15.28
C GLY A 424 23.03 -9.74 15.80
N THR A 425 22.92 -10.73 16.69
CA THR A 425 24.06 -11.57 17.13
C THR A 425 23.88 -12.99 16.63
N PRO A 426 24.24 -13.27 15.38
CA PRO A 426 24.19 -14.62 14.83
C PRO A 426 25.06 -15.60 15.62
N PRO A 427 24.78 -16.91 15.52
CA PRO A 427 25.68 -17.95 16.00
C PRO A 427 27.07 -17.78 15.38
N ASP A 428 28.09 -17.77 16.23
CA ASP A 428 29.52 -17.81 15.89
C ASP A 428 30.13 -18.76 16.92
N CYS A 429 30.10 -20.05 16.60
CA CYS A 429 30.39 -21.11 17.54
C CYS A 429 31.90 -21.22 17.85
N ASP A 430 32.75 -20.84 16.89
CA ASP A 430 34.19 -20.98 16.95
C ASP A 430 34.90 -19.67 17.35
N GLY A 431 34.18 -18.55 17.29
CA GLY A 431 34.60 -17.22 17.73
C GLY A 431 35.54 -16.52 16.74
N ASP A 432 35.52 -16.90 15.46
CA ASP A 432 36.39 -16.33 14.44
C ASP A 432 35.88 -14.99 13.86
N GLY A 433 34.63 -14.65 14.16
CA GLY A 433 33.95 -13.43 13.73
C GLY A 433 33.25 -13.54 12.38
N ILE A 434 33.14 -14.74 11.81
CA ILE A 434 32.27 -15.13 10.71
C ILE A 434 31.07 -15.87 11.34
N TYR A 435 29.87 -15.65 10.81
CA TYR A 435 28.68 -16.30 11.33
C TYR A 435 28.58 -17.74 10.83
N ASP A 436 28.08 -18.66 11.66
CA ASP A 436 28.00 -20.10 11.36
C ASP A 436 27.36 -20.37 9.98
N TRP A 437 26.31 -19.63 9.60
CA TRP A 437 25.65 -19.80 8.30
C TRP A 437 26.46 -19.27 7.10
N CYS A 438 27.47 -18.43 7.33
CA CYS A 438 28.44 -18.00 6.32
C CYS A 438 29.56 -19.02 6.13
N GLU A 439 29.61 -20.05 6.98
CA GLU A 439 30.64 -21.08 7.00
C GLU A 439 30.12 -22.43 6.53
N LEU A 440 28.95 -22.49 5.88
CA LEU A 440 28.37 -23.77 5.45
C LEU A 440 29.04 -24.33 4.19
N ASP A 441 29.56 -23.48 3.29
CA ASP A 441 30.13 -23.94 2.02
C ASP A 441 31.43 -24.73 2.23
N GLY A 442 31.38 -26.03 1.96
CA GLY A 442 32.49 -26.96 2.17
C GLY A 442 32.68 -27.43 3.61
N ASN A 443 31.87 -26.94 4.55
CA ASN A 443 31.97 -27.13 5.99
C ASN A 443 30.62 -27.56 6.61
N ASP A 444 29.58 -27.84 5.83
CA ASP A 444 28.34 -28.51 6.24
C ASP A 444 28.07 -29.69 5.29
N CYS A 445 28.74 -30.81 5.56
CA CYS A 445 28.72 -31.97 4.67
C CYS A 445 27.42 -32.77 4.71
N ASN A 446 26.60 -32.61 5.77
CA ASN A 446 25.31 -33.27 5.89
C ASN A 446 24.13 -32.35 5.53
N ALA A 447 24.42 -31.09 5.20
CA ALA A 447 23.48 -30.05 4.79
C ALA A 447 22.39 -29.78 5.84
N ASN A 448 22.74 -29.81 7.12
CA ASN A 448 21.81 -29.58 8.22
C ASN A 448 21.75 -28.11 8.70
N GLY A 449 22.57 -27.23 8.11
CA GLY A 449 22.63 -25.80 8.41
C GLY A 449 23.48 -25.46 9.64
N ILE A 450 24.30 -26.38 10.13
CA ILE A 450 25.26 -26.19 11.22
C ILE A 450 26.65 -26.56 10.69
N PRO A 451 27.67 -25.72 10.82
CA PRO A 451 29.02 -26.11 10.44
C PRO A 451 29.52 -27.34 11.19
N ASP A 452 30.26 -28.19 10.49
CA ASP A 452 30.86 -29.44 10.95
C ASP A 452 31.61 -29.28 12.29
N ASP A 453 32.42 -28.22 12.41
CA ASP A 453 33.16 -27.89 13.63
C ASP A 453 32.22 -27.53 14.81
N CYS A 454 31.10 -26.86 14.53
CA CYS A 454 30.06 -26.54 15.51
C CYS A 454 29.29 -27.80 15.95
N GLU A 455 29.03 -28.74 15.03
CA GLU A 455 28.44 -30.04 15.36
C GLU A 455 29.34 -30.81 16.33
N ILE A 456 30.64 -30.86 16.07
CA ILE A 456 31.61 -31.52 16.94
C ILE A 456 31.68 -30.82 18.30
N ALA A 457 31.74 -29.49 18.32
CA ALA A 457 31.77 -28.70 19.56
C ALA A 457 30.52 -28.92 20.43
N SER A 458 29.36 -29.14 19.81
CA SER A 458 28.09 -29.44 20.49
C SER A 458 27.93 -30.92 20.90
N GLY A 459 28.92 -31.76 20.62
CA GLY A 459 28.98 -33.17 21.05
C GLY A 459 28.70 -34.19 19.94
N GLY A 460 28.72 -33.75 18.68
CA GLY A 460 28.71 -34.60 17.50
C GLY A 460 29.83 -35.65 17.54
N PRO A 461 29.58 -36.89 17.07
CA PRO A 461 30.62 -37.91 16.99
C PRO A 461 31.69 -37.53 15.95
N ASP A 462 32.94 -37.39 16.38
CA ASP A 462 34.15 -37.41 15.55
C ASP A 462 35.11 -38.43 16.19
N CYS A 463 34.92 -39.70 15.85
CA CYS A 463 35.65 -40.79 16.50
C CYS A 463 37.15 -40.81 16.14
N GLN A 464 37.52 -40.29 14.98
CA GLN A 464 38.89 -40.25 14.44
C GLN A 464 39.65 -38.96 14.77
N GLY A 465 38.96 -37.88 15.16
CA GLY A 465 39.55 -36.58 15.47
C GLY A 465 40.05 -35.83 14.24
N ASP A 466 39.41 -36.00 13.08
CA ASP A 466 39.84 -35.37 11.83
C ASP A 466 39.08 -34.08 11.49
N GLY A 467 38.18 -33.62 12.37
CA GLY A 467 37.44 -32.38 12.21
C GLY A 467 36.25 -32.48 11.24
N ILE A 468 35.83 -33.71 10.90
CA ILE A 468 34.64 -33.95 10.09
C ILE A 468 33.70 -34.87 10.90
N PRO A 469 32.41 -34.53 11.08
CA PRO A 469 31.46 -35.39 11.76
C PRO A 469 31.36 -36.79 11.15
N ASP A 470 31.24 -37.83 11.99
CA ASP A 470 31.14 -39.23 11.55
C ASP A 470 29.98 -39.45 10.56
N ASP A 471 28.88 -38.71 10.73
CA ASP A 471 27.68 -38.76 9.86
C ASP A 471 27.90 -38.11 8.48
N CYS A 472 29.00 -37.39 8.29
CA CYS A 472 29.44 -36.89 6.99
C CYS A 472 30.42 -37.82 6.27
N GLN A 473 30.97 -38.79 6.99
CA GLN A 473 31.95 -39.73 6.47
C GLN A 473 31.27 -41.03 6.00
N VAL A 474 30.06 -40.91 5.44
CA VAL A 474 29.25 -42.04 4.99
C VAL A 474 29.81 -42.61 3.69
N GLY A 475 30.09 -43.92 3.67
CA GLY A 475 30.58 -44.63 2.49
C GLY A 475 32.09 -44.81 2.44
N ILE A 476 32.83 -44.28 3.42
CA ILE A 476 34.21 -44.69 3.64
C ILE A 476 34.19 -46.06 4.33
N PRO A 477 34.98 -47.05 3.87
CA PRO A 477 34.87 -48.43 4.35
C PRO A 477 34.99 -48.55 5.87
N ASP A 478 34.40 -49.60 6.41
CA ASP A 478 34.61 -50.00 7.80
C ASP A 478 36.00 -50.61 7.96
N LEU A 479 36.67 -50.34 9.08
CA LEU A 479 37.87 -51.08 9.45
C LEU A 479 37.48 -52.35 10.20
N ILE A 480 37.91 -53.50 9.69
CA ILE A 480 38.05 -54.70 10.53
C ILE A 480 39.46 -54.62 11.12
N ALA A 481 39.56 -54.42 12.43
CA ALA A 481 40.83 -54.46 13.14
C ALA A 481 41.20 -55.93 13.39
N TYR A 482 42.37 -56.34 12.88
CA TYR A 482 42.91 -57.70 13.01
C TYR A 482 44.11 -57.69 13.96
N ASP A 483 44.10 -58.59 14.93
CA ASP A 483 45.28 -58.95 15.73
C ASP A 483 45.80 -60.33 15.29
N ASP A 484 47.04 -60.37 14.80
CA ASP A 484 47.73 -61.58 14.37
C ASP A 484 48.63 -62.19 15.46
N GLY A 485 48.59 -61.64 16.68
CA GLY A 485 49.38 -62.07 17.82
C GLY A 485 50.83 -61.57 17.82
N GLY A 486 51.15 -60.55 17.01
CA GLY A 486 52.44 -59.85 16.99
C GLY A 486 52.60 -58.78 18.09
N PRO A 487 53.84 -58.34 18.40
CA PRO A 487 54.09 -57.35 19.45
C PRO A 487 54.10 -55.91 18.90
N GLU A 488 53.04 -55.43 18.25
CA GLU A 488 52.94 -54.01 17.88
C GLU A 488 51.49 -53.49 17.95
N TYR A 489 51.27 -52.37 18.67
CA TYR A 489 50.12 -51.44 18.61
C TYR A 489 48.72 -52.03 18.29
N GLY A 490 48.34 -53.12 18.97
CA GLY A 490 47.06 -53.80 18.79
C GLY A 490 46.72 -54.67 20.01
N VAL A 491 45.52 -55.26 19.95
CA VAL A 491 44.91 -56.13 20.97
C VAL A 491 45.94 -57.05 21.66
N ARG A 492 46.02 -57.04 22.99
CA ARG A 492 46.94 -57.89 23.75
C ARG A 492 46.20 -59.06 24.38
N SER A 493 46.54 -60.29 24.02
CA SER A 493 46.15 -61.46 24.82
C SER A 493 47.12 -61.66 26.01
N GLY A 494 46.59 -61.67 27.23
CA GLY A 494 47.36 -61.86 28.46
C GLY A 494 47.24 -63.27 29.05
N GLU A 495 48.04 -63.56 30.08
CA GLU A 495 47.89 -64.79 30.86
C GLU A 495 46.48 -64.86 31.47
N GLY A 496 45.74 -65.95 31.18
CA GLY A 496 44.41 -66.20 31.74
C GLY A 496 43.23 -66.13 30.77
N TYR A 497 43.44 -66.25 29.45
CA TYR A 497 42.37 -66.22 28.44
C TYR A 497 41.61 -64.89 28.40
N MET A 498 42.32 -63.78 28.64
CA MET A 498 41.78 -62.43 28.51
C MET A 498 42.52 -61.70 27.41
N ALA A 499 41.77 -61.07 26.51
CA ALA A 499 42.29 -60.12 25.54
C ALA A 499 41.90 -58.70 25.98
N TRP A 500 42.88 -57.79 25.93
CA TRP A 500 42.73 -56.37 26.23
C TRP A 500 42.93 -55.60 24.94
N LEU A 501 41.95 -54.78 24.56
CA LEU A 501 42.09 -53.83 23.48
C LEU A 501 42.43 -52.47 24.09
N GLN A 502 43.57 -51.91 23.68
CA GLN A 502 43.93 -50.54 24.01
C GLN A 502 44.06 -49.77 22.69
N HIS A 503 43.38 -48.62 22.61
CA HIS A 503 43.55 -47.63 21.55
C HIS A 503 43.53 -48.25 20.14
N VAL A 504 42.33 -48.58 19.63
CA VAL A 504 42.14 -48.98 18.21
C VAL A 504 41.95 -47.69 17.42
N PRO A 505 43.01 -47.09 16.83
CA PRO A 505 42.82 -45.90 16.03
C PRO A 505 42.09 -46.32 14.75
N VAL A 506 41.03 -45.59 14.40
CA VAL A 506 40.45 -45.75 13.07
C VAL A 506 41.39 -45.03 12.11
N ALA A 507 42.19 -45.81 11.36
CA ALA A 507 43.16 -45.24 10.43
C ALA A 507 42.44 -44.62 9.22
N THR A 508 42.96 -43.53 8.67
CA THR A 508 42.48 -43.02 7.37
C THR A 508 42.64 -44.11 6.29
N PRO A 509 41.62 -44.42 5.47
CA PRO A 509 40.40 -43.63 5.29
C PRO A 509 39.19 -44.08 6.13
N PHE A 510 39.29 -45.10 6.98
CA PHE A 510 38.11 -45.70 7.64
C PHE A 510 37.46 -44.73 8.65
N ALA A 511 36.13 -44.79 8.83
CA ALA A 511 35.36 -43.93 9.75
C ALA A 511 34.94 -44.63 11.07
N ARG A 512 34.87 -45.97 11.07
CA ARG A 512 34.49 -46.75 12.25
C ARG A 512 35.07 -48.17 12.24
N ALA A 513 35.29 -48.73 13.42
CA ALA A 513 35.56 -50.15 13.60
C ALA A 513 34.24 -50.90 13.84
N THR A 514 33.74 -51.63 12.84
CA THR A 514 32.47 -52.37 12.96
C THR A 514 32.63 -53.79 13.50
N ALA A 515 33.85 -54.32 13.43
CA ALA A 515 34.19 -55.63 13.97
C ALA A 515 35.63 -55.66 14.47
N ILE A 516 35.84 -56.41 15.55
CA ILE A 516 37.16 -56.73 16.08
C ILE A 516 37.31 -58.24 15.95
N GLU A 517 38.28 -58.67 15.14
CA GLU A 517 38.65 -60.08 15.05
C GLU A 517 39.87 -60.33 15.93
N ILE A 518 39.71 -61.24 16.90
CA ILE A 518 40.75 -61.61 17.85
C ILE A 518 41.11 -63.07 17.59
N ASP A 519 42.31 -63.33 17.07
CA ASP A 519 42.80 -64.70 16.95
C ASP A 519 43.43 -65.17 18.27
N PHE A 520 42.81 -66.16 18.89
CA PHE A 520 43.31 -66.72 20.14
C PHE A 520 44.29 -67.86 19.89
N VAL A 521 45.57 -67.52 19.80
CA VAL A 521 46.66 -68.51 19.69
C VAL A 521 46.64 -69.42 20.93
N ASN A 522 46.63 -70.74 20.73
CA ASN A 522 46.62 -71.78 21.80
C ASN A 522 45.34 -71.91 22.65
N THR A 523 44.15 -71.62 22.11
CA THR A 523 42.88 -71.99 22.81
C THR A 523 42.38 -73.38 22.45
N THR A 524 41.68 -74.03 23.39
CA THR A 524 41.03 -75.33 23.16
C THR A 524 39.55 -75.10 22.91
N ALA A 525 39.00 -75.70 21.84
CA ALA A 525 37.58 -75.64 21.52
C ALA A 525 36.70 -75.98 22.73
N GLY A 526 35.72 -75.11 23.03
CA GLY A 526 34.80 -75.26 24.16
C GLY A 526 35.24 -74.58 25.47
N ARG A 527 36.37 -73.87 25.50
CA ARG A 527 36.77 -73.06 26.67
C ARG A 527 36.21 -71.63 26.58
N PRO A 528 35.63 -71.09 27.66
CA PRO A 528 35.16 -69.71 27.68
C PRO A 528 36.32 -68.72 27.69
N VAL A 529 36.18 -67.66 26.89
CA VAL A 529 37.10 -66.53 26.83
C VAL A 529 36.36 -65.28 27.29
N ARG A 530 37.07 -64.33 27.92
CA ARG A 530 36.50 -63.01 28.25
C ARG A 530 37.18 -61.95 27.41
N ILE A 531 36.36 -61.09 26.80
CA ILE A 531 36.79 -59.90 26.07
C ILE A 531 36.42 -58.71 26.95
N GLY A 532 37.41 -57.87 27.26
CA GLY A 532 37.20 -56.60 27.95
C GLY A 532 37.40 -55.44 26.98
N LEU A 533 36.38 -54.58 26.86
CA LEU A 533 36.48 -53.29 26.20
C LEU A 533 36.51 -52.23 27.30
N TRP A 534 37.51 -51.35 27.28
CA TRP A 534 37.66 -50.28 28.25
C TRP A 534 38.07 -48.99 27.51
N ARG A 535 37.55 -47.85 27.96
CA ARG A 535 37.95 -46.51 27.47
C ARG A 535 39.10 -46.02 28.35
N ASP A 536 40.29 -45.88 27.80
CA ASP A 536 41.52 -45.44 28.48
C ASP A 536 41.79 -43.95 28.21
N PRO A 537 41.16 -43.02 28.95
CA PRO A 537 41.27 -41.59 28.70
C PRO A 537 42.62 -40.98 29.10
N ASP A 538 43.44 -41.65 29.91
CA ASP A 538 44.77 -41.19 30.34
C ASP A 538 45.93 -41.84 29.58
N GLY A 539 45.65 -42.84 28.74
CA GLY A 539 46.57 -43.35 27.72
C GLY A 539 47.74 -44.15 28.30
N ASP A 540 47.56 -44.77 29.48
CA ASP A 540 48.66 -45.35 30.25
C ASP A 540 48.81 -46.88 30.08
N GLY A 541 47.81 -47.59 29.55
CA GLY A 541 47.90 -49.04 29.40
C GLY A 541 46.60 -49.78 29.63
#